data_AF-A0A2W7C5T8-F1
#
_entry.id   AF-A0A2W7C5T8-F1
#
_cell.length_a   1.000
_cell.length_b   1.000
_cell.length_c   1.000
_cell.angle_alpha   90.00
_cell.angle_beta   90.00
_cell.angle_gamma   90.00
#
_symmetry.space_group_name_H-M   'P 1'
#
loop_
_entity.id
_entity.type
_entity.pdbx_description
1 polymer ?
#
loop_
_entity_poly.entity_id
_entity_poly.type
_entity_poly.pdbx_seq_one_letter_code
_entity_poly.pdbx_strand_id
1 'polypeptide(L)'
;MASATASEFKNESDLVFSDISSEAWREYHFESGAKVRIDSPQRLNVSDSGGHRIFDSQGLSHYVPKGWIHLIWETKPGLPNFVR
;
A
#
# COMPACT_ATOMS: atom_id res chain seq x y z
N MET A 1 20.18 -7.82 17.80
CA MET A 1 19.29 -7.39 16.70
C MET A 1 17.91 -7.97 17.01
N ALA A 2 16.97 -7.17 17.50
CA ALA A 2 15.61 -7.65 17.71
C ALA A 2 14.99 -7.89 16.33
N SER A 3 14.61 -9.14 16.04
CA SER A 3 13.75 -9.43 14.90
C SER A 3 12.41 -8.75 15.21
N ALA A 4 12.12 -7.64 14.53
CA ALA A 4 10.79 -7.04 14.59
C ALA A 4 9.85 -8.09 14.00
N THR A 5 9.06 -8.72 14.86
CA THR A 5 7.97 -9.59 14.42
C THR A 5 7.09 -8.79 13.48
N ALA A 6 6.91 -9.26 12.24
CA ALA A 6 6.04 -8.63 11.27
C ALA A 6 4.66 -8.42 11.92
N SER A 7 4.14 -7.19 11.83
CA SER A 7 2.82 -6.86 12.35
C SER A 7 1.75 -7.70 11.63
N GLU A 8 0.93 -8.40 12.41
CA GLU A 8 -0.16 -9.21 11.87
C GLU A 8 -1.28 -8.32 11.31
N PHE A 9 -1.71 -8.57 10.08
CA PHE A 9 -2.85 -7.90 9.48
C PHE A 9 -4.16 -8.50 10.00
N LYS A 10 -4.91 -7.73 10.80
CA LYS A 10 -6.23 -8.11 11.32
C LYS A 10 -7.31 -7.29 10.63
N ASN A 11 -8.19 -7.98 9.89
CA ASN A 11 -9.31 -7.36 9.19
C ASN A 11 -10.63 -7.85 9.77
N GLU A 12 -11.33 -6.96 10.47
CA GLU A 12 -12.68 -7.19 11.01
C GLU A 12 -13.77 -6.51 10.16
N SER A 13 -13.41 -5.99 8.99
CA SER A 13 -14.34 -5.40 8.03
C SER A 13 -14.71 -6.37 6.92
N ASP A 14 -15.76 -6.05 6.17
CA ASP A 14 -16.16 -6.82 4.97
C ASP A 14 -15.33 -6.48 3.73
N LEU A 15 -14.28 -5.66 3.87
CA LEU A 15 -13.43 -5.25 2.74
C LEU A 15 -12.47 -6.36 2.34
N VAL A 16 -12.31 -6.55 1.04
CA VAL A 16 -11.32 -7.47 0.46
C VAL A 16 -10.01 -6.73 0.22
N PHE A 17 -8.90 -7.30 0.70
CA PHE A 17 -7.56 -6.76 0.50
C PHE A 17 -6.72 -7.71 -0.36
N SER A 18 -6.17 -7.19 -1.46
CA SER A 18 -5.18 -7.90 -2.27
C SER A 18 -3.81 -7.86 -1.61
N ASP A 19 -3.02 -8.91 -1.84
CA ASP A 19 -1.61 -8.95 -1.45
C ASP A 19 -0.77 -8.14 -2.42
N ILE A 20 -0.12 -7.08 -1.93
CA ILE A 20 0.82 -6.24 -2.69
C ILE A 20 2.23 -6.28 -2.09
N SER A 21 2.55 -7.32 -1.29
CA SER A 21 3.85 -7.45 -0.62
C SER A 21 5.05 -7.62 -1.55
N SER A 22 4.82 -7.77 -2.86
CA SER A 22 5.87 -7.70 -3.88
C SER A 22 6.44 -6.29 -4.06
N GLU A 23 5.70 -5.25 -3.69
CA GLU A 23 6.14 -3.86 -3.78
C GLU A 23 7.23 -3.56 -2.74
N ALA A 24 8.33 -2.95 -3.18
CA ALA A 24 9.32 -2.35 -2.31
C ALA A 24 8.80 -1.04 -1.71
N TRP A 25 8.09 -0.26 -2.51
CA TRP A 25 7.43 0.98 -2.11
C TRP A 25 6.39 1.40 -3.14
N ARG A 26 5.50 2.30 -2.71
CA ARG A 26 4.46 2.93 -3.52
C ARG A 26 4.37 4.42 -3.21
N GLU A 27 4.21 5.26 -4.22
CA GLU A 27 4.13 6.71 -4.11
C GLU A 27 2.94 7.28 -4.90
N TYR A 28 2.18 8.16 -4.26
CA TYR A 28 1.05 8.88 -4.84
C TYR A 28 1.41 10.35 -5.01
N HIS A 29 1.13 10.92 -6.18
CA HIS A 29 1.37 12.33 -6.48
C HIS A 29 0.03 13.04 -6.65
N PHE A 30 -0.11 14.20 -6.03
CA PHE A 30 -1.30 15.04 -6.12
C PHE A 30 -1.02 16.29 -6.95
N GLU A 31 -2.09 16.91 -7.48
CA GLU A 31 -1.99 18.12 -8.29
C GLU A 31 -1.32 19.30 -7.55
N SER A 32 -1.45 19.35 -6.22
CA SER A 32 -0.76 20.33 -5.37
C SER A 32 0.77 20.16 -5.32
N GLY A 33 1.30 19.08 -5.89
CA GLY A 33 2.71 18.66 -5.76
C GLY A 33 2.99 17.85 -4.50
N ALA A 34 1.99 17.64 -3.63
CA ALA A 34 2.13 16.76 -2.48
C ALA A 34 2.40 15.31 -2.91
N LYS A 35 3.23 14.62 -2.13
CA LYS A 35 3.58 13.22 -2.34
C LYS A 35 3.34 12.42 -1.08
N VAL A 36 2.78 11.23 -1.24
CA VAL A 36 2.61 10.25 -0.16
C VAL A 36 3.34 8.99 -0.56
N ARG A 37 4.39 8.65 0.18
CA ARG A 37 5.18 7.43 -0.02
C ARG A 37 4.93 6.45 1.11
N ILE A 38 4.71 5.20 0.74
CA ILE A 38 4.50 4.08 1.65
C ILE A 38 5.54 3.02 1.29
N ASP A 39 6.45 2.73 2.22
CA ASP A 39 7.48 1.73 2.03
C ASP A 39 7.00 0.35 2.51
N SER A 40 7.41 -0.70 1.81
CA SER A 40 7.06 -2.09 2.09
C SER A 40 5.55 -2.33 2.34
N PRO A 41 4.65 -1.87 1.43
CA PRO A 41 3.23 -2.11 1.59
C PRO A 41 2.93 -3.61 1.46
N GLN A 42 1.92 -4.09 2.18
CA GLN A 42 1.60 -5.53 2.30
C GLN A 42 0.22 -5.85 1.75
N ARG A 43 -0.78 -5.04 2.11
CA ARG A 43 -2.18 -5.26 1.72
C ARG A 43 -2.77 -4.00 1.13
N LEU A 44 -3.58 -4.15 0.09
CA LEU A 44 -4.29 -3.06 -0.57
C LEU A 44 -5.77 -3.38 -0.69
N ASN A 45 -6.60 -2.44 -0.26
CA ASN A 45 -7.99 -2.36 -0.68
C ASN A 45 -8.19 -1.06 -1.47
N VAL A 46 -8.95 -1.12 -2.56
CA VAL A 46 -9.38 0.05 -3.33
C VAL A 46 -10.88 0.21 -3.12
N SER A 47 -11.33 1.38 -2.68
CA SER A 47 -12.75 1.68 -2.53
C SER A 47 -13.41 1.95 -3.88
N ASP A 48 -14.73 1.78 -3.96
CA ASP A 48 -15.51 2.11 -5.16
C ASP A 48 -15.35 3.58 -5.61
N SER A 49 -15.02 4.47 -4.67
CA SER A 49 -14.74 5.88 -4.92
C SER A 49 -13.30 6.20 -5.37
N GLY A 50 -12.44 5.18 -5.50
CA GLY A 50 -11.05 5.29 -5.94
C GLY A 50 -10.03 5.63 -4.84
N GLY A 51 -10.42 5.58 -3.56
CA GLY A 51 -9.51 5.72 -2.43
C GLY A 51 -8.77 4.42 -2.13
N HIS A 52 -7.52 4.50 -1.68
CA HIS A 52 -6.70 3.33 -1.38
C HIS A 52 -6.50 3.19 0.13
N ARG A 53 -6.70 1.98 0.65
CA ARG A 53 -6.31 1.57 2.01
C ARG A 53 -5.12 0.64 1.93
N ILE A 54 -4.02 1.00 2.57
CA ILE A 54 -2.77 0.24 2.52
C ILE A 54 -2.36 -0.13 3.94
N PHE A 55 -2.06 -1.41 4.17
CA PHE A 55 -1.37 -1.86 5.38
C PHE A 55 0.09 -2.11 5.07
N ASP A 56 1.01 -1.57 5.85
CA ASP A 56 2.45 -1.73 5.64
C ASP A 56 3.11 -2.74 6.58
N SER A 57 4.40 -3.00 6.34
CA SER A 57 5.19 -3.94 7.15
C SER A 57 5.48 -3.48 8.59
N GLN A 58 5.24 -2.20 8.89
CA GLN A 58 5.40 -1.64 10.24
C GLN A 58 4.11 -1.72 11.06
N GLY A 59 3.01 -2.17 10.45
CA GLY A 59 1.71 -2.29 11.08
C GLY A 59 0.85 -1.03 10.98
N LEU A 60 1.23 -0.10 10.11
CA LEU A 60 0.47 1.13 9.90
C LEU A 60 -0.58 0.92 8.82
N SER A 61 -1.77 1.46 9.09
CA SER A 61 -2.88 1.53 8.15
C SER A 61 -2.94 2.93 7.56
N HIS A 62 -2.70 3.04 6.26
CA HIS A 62 -2.75 4.28 5.49
C HIS A 62 -4.07 4.37 4.73
N TYR A 63 -4.67 5.56 4.71
CA TYR A 63 -5.74 5.88 3.79
C TYR A 63 -5.30 7.02 2.87
N VAL A 64 -5.21 6.72 1.57
CA VAL A 64 -4.90 7.68 0.54
C VAL A 64 -6.21 7.99 -0.21
N PRO A 65 -6.77 9.20 -0.07
CA PRO A 65 -8.03 9.55 -0.73
C PRO A 65 -7.83 9.64 -2.26
N LYS A 66 -8.96 9.62 -2.99
CA LYS A 66 -8.97 9.95 -4.42
C LYS A 66 -8.37 11.35 -4.67
N GLY A 67 -7.92 11.60 -5.91
CA GLY A 67 -7.38 12.89 -6.34
C GLY A 67 -5.87 12.91 -6.57
N TRP A 68 -5.19 11.80 -6.37
CA TRP A 68 -3.85 11.61 -6.93
C TRP A 68 -3.95 11.58 -8.46
N ILE A 69 -2.97 12.18 -9.13
CA ILE A 69 -2.87 12.28 -10.59
C ILE A 69 -1.88 11.26 -11.16
N HIS A 70 -1.03 10.70 -10.31
CA HIS A 70 -0.05 9.69 -10.69
C HIS A 70 0.21 8.76 -9.51
N LEU A 71 0.29 7.47 -9.81
CA LEU A 71 0.63 6.41 -8.88
C LEU A 71 1.83 5.67 -9.46
N ILE A 72 2.90 5.56 -8.67
CA ILE A 72 4.13 4.86 -9.04
C ILE A 72 4.43 3.85 -7.93
N TRP A 73 4.93 2.68 -8.28
CA TRP A 73 5.50 1.74 -7.32
C TRP A 73 6.71 1.05 -7.94
N GLU A 74 7.59 0.56 -7.07
CA GLU A 74 8.69 -0.32 -7.44
C GLU A 74 8.47 -1.66 -6.75
N THR A 75 8.78 -2.73 -7.46
CA THR A 75 8.71 -4.09 -6.92
C THR A 75 10.08 -4.58 -6.54
N LYS A 76 10.12 -5.50 -5.57
CA LYS A 76 11.37 -6.13 -5.17
C LYS A 76 11.90 -6.97 -6.34
N PRO A 77 13.24 -7.06 -6.52
CA PRO A 77 13.84 -7.80 -7.62
C PRO A 77 13.28 -9.21 -7.77
N GLY A 78 12.89 -9.57 -9.00
CA GLY A 78 12.36 -10.89 -9.33
C GLY A 78 10.91 -11.15 -8.91
N LEU A 79 10.23 -10.19 -8.29
CA LEU A 79 8.80 -10.31 -7.94
C LEU A 79 7.88 -9.68 -9.01
N PRO A 80 6.58 -10.01 -9.01
CA PRO A 80 5.65 -9.48 -10.00
C PRO A 80 5.43 -7.98 -9.88
N ASN A 81 5.49 -7.28 -11.03
CA ASN A 81 5.23 -5.85 -11.14
C ASN A 81 3.76 -5.46 -10.91
N PHE A 82 2.83 -6.36 -11.20
CA PHE A 82 1.40 -6.15 -11.05
C PHE A 82 0.78 -7.39 -10.39
N VAL A 83 -0.11 -7.18 -9.44
CA VAL A 83 -0.85 -8.23 -8.71
C VAL A 83 -2.36 -8.07 -8.98
N ARG A 84 -3.13 -9.14 -8.74
CA ARG A 84 -4.58 -9.20 -9.00
C ARG A 84 -5.43 -8.85 -7.79
#